data_AF-A0A1V4S757-F1
#
_entry.id   AF-A0A1V4S757-F1
#
_cell.length_a   1.000
_cell.length_b   1.000
_cell.length_c   1.000
_cell.angle_alpha   90.00
_cell.angle_beta   90.00
_cell.angle_gamma   90.00
#
_symmetry.space_group_name_H-M   'P 1'
#
loop_
_entity.id
_entity.type
_entity.pdbx_description
1 polymer ?
#
loop_
_entity_poly.entity_id
_entity_poly.type
_entity_poly.pdbx_seq_one_letter_code
_entity_poly.pdbx_strand_id
1 'polypeptide(L)'
;MDFEKYHRIIKDIDPLITYGKVSSVIGLLVEGHKHGTSIGEMCRIYPNGNNRTIGAEVVGFREEKVLLMPFGNLDDVGPGCRILST
;
A
#
# COMPACT_ATOMS: atom_id res chain seq x y z
N MET A 1 -0.27 16.98 37.14
CA MET A 1 0.29 16.47 35.88
C MET A 1 -0.63 16.92 34.77
N ASP A 2 -0.10 17.62 33.77
CA ASP A 2 -0.86 18.10 32.62
C ASP A 2 -0.83 17.04 31.51
N PHE A 3 -2.00 16.55 31.12
CA PHE A 3 -2.17 15.49 30.10
C PHE A 3 -2.74 16.02 28.77
N GLU A 4 -2.90 17.34 28.62
CA GLU A 4 -3.48 17.96 27.40
C GLU A 4 -2.72 17.56 26.13
N LYS A 5 -1.39 17.40 26.25
CA LYS A 5 -0.54 16.90 25.15
C LYS A 5 -0.99 15.53 24.63
N TYR A 6 -1.34 14.60 25.52
CA TYR A 6 -1.74 13.24 25.14
C TYR A 6 -3.17 13.20 24.59
N HIS A 7 -4.08 14.03 25.13
CA HIS A 7 -5.44 14.15 24.60
C HIS A 7 -5.48 14.64 23.15
N ARG A 8 -4.59 15.57 22.79
CA ARG A 8 -4.47 16.04 21.40
C ARG A 8 -4.02 14.93 20.45
N ILE A 9 -2.99 14.17 20.84
CA ILE A 9 -2.46 13.06 20.03
C ILE A 9 -3.54 11.98 19.81
N ILE A 10 -4.33 11.66 20.84
CA ILE A 10 -5.39 10.65 20.73
C ILE A 10 -6.53 11.15 19.82
N LYS A 11 -6.88 12.44 19.86
CA LYS A 11 -7.92 13.02 19.00
C LYS A 11 -7.54 13.05 17.51
N ASP A 12 -6.26 13.24 17.21
CA ASP A 12 -5.76 13.38 15.84
C ASP A 12 -5.30 12.05 15.21
N ILE A 13 -5.42 10.94 15.95
CA ILE A 13 -5.08 9.61 15.42
C ILE A 13 -6.14 9.15 14.42
N ASP A 14 -5.70 8.64 13.27
CA ASP A 14 -6.53 7.80 12.42
C ASP A 14 -6.31 6.33 12.81
N PRO A 15 -7.26 5.69 13.53
CA PRO A 15 -7.10 4.32 13.98
C PRO A 15 -7.31 3.30 12.84
N LEU A 16 -7.76 3.75 11.66
CA LEU A 16 -8.16 2.88 10.56
C LEU A 16 -7.01 2.70 9.56
N ILE A 17 -6.48 1.48 9.50
CA ILE A 17 -5.52 1.11 8.47
C ILE A 17 -6.28 0.61 7.24
N THR A 18 -6.18 1.36 6.14
CA THR A 18 -6.79 0.97 4.87
C THR A 18 -5.78 0.26 3.98
N TYR A 19 -6.16 -0.94 3.51
CA TYR A 19 -5.37 -1.71 2.56
C TYR A 19 -5.97 -1.59 1.17
N GLY A 20 -5.09 -1.38 0.19
CA GLY A 20 -5.39 -1.69 -1.20
C GLY A 20 -5.26 -3.19 -1.47
N LYS A 21 -5.64 -3.60 -2.67
CA LYS A 21 -5.61 -5.00 -3.10
C LYS A 21 -5.06 -5.12 -4.52
N VAL A 22 -4.11 -6.02 -4.72
CA VAL A 22 -3.58 -6.36 -6.05
C VAL A 22 -4.70 -6.97 -6.89
N SER A 23 -4.91 -6.44 -8.09
CA SER A 23 -5.86 -6.99 -9.08
C SER A 23 -5.17 -7.89 -10.09
N SER A 24 -3.95 -7.53 -10.50
CA SER A 24 -3.24 -8.18 -11.62
C SER A 24 -1.74 -7.92 -11.53
N VAL A 25 -0.94 -8.82 -12.09
CA VAL A 25 0.51 -8.68 -12.24
C VAL A 25 0.85 -8.92 -13.70
N ILE A 26 1.55 -7.99 -14.34
CA ILE A 26 1.93 -8.03 -15.76
C ILE A 26 3.43 -7.74 -15.85
N GLY A 27 4.25 -8.79 -15.95
CA GLY A 27 5.70 -8.67 -15.91
C GLY A 27 6.16 -8.06 -14.58
N LEU A 28 6.74 -6.86 -14.64
CA LEU A 28 7.18 -6.10 -13.46
C LEU A 28 6.16 -5.05 -13.00
N LEU A 29 5.03 -4.91 -13.70
CA LEU A 29 3.99 -3.96 -13.33
C LEU A 29 2.91 -4.65 -12.50
N VAL A 30 2.58 -4.08 -11.35
CA VAL A 30 1.47 -4.56 -10.52
C VAL A 30 0.33 -3.56 -10.62
N GLU A 31 -0.88 -4.06 -10.88
CA GLU A 31 -2.08 -3.26 -10.81
C GLU A 31 -2.87 -3.59 -9.55
N GLY A 32 -3.52 -2.60 -8.95
CA GLY A 32 -4.38 -2.82 -7.81
C GLY A 32 -5.38 -1.71 -7.58
N HIS A 33 -6.26 -1.90 -6.60
CA HIS A 33 -7.19 -0.89 -6.14
C HIS A 33 -6.69 -0.32 -4.82
N LYS A 34 -6.55 1.01 -4.75
CA LYS A 34 -6.16 1.73 -3.54
C LYS A 34 -6.67 3.17 -3.62
N HIS A 35 -7.20 3.66 -2.51
CA HIS A 35 -7.78 5.01 -2.42
C HIS A 35 -6.76 5.99 -1.84
N GLY A 36 -6.93 7.27 -2.17
CA GLY A 36 -6.16 8.36 -1.58
C GLY A 36 -4.67 8.34 -1.91
N THR A 37 -4.30 7.72 -3.03
CA THR A 37 -2.90 7.52 -3.42
C THR A 37 -2.50 8.49 -4.52
N SER A 38 -1.25 8.97 -4.49
CA SER A 38 -0.68 9.87 -5.50
C SER A 38 0.48 9.24 -6.26
N ILE A 39 0.78 9.73 -7.47
CA ILE A 39 2.00 9.33 -8.21
C ILE A 39 3.23 9.68 -7.36
N GLY A 40 4.21 8.79 -7.32
CA GLY A 40 5.42 8.92 -6.50
C GLY A 40 5.26 8.44 -5.06
N GLU A 41 4.06 8.04 -4.66
CA GLU A 41 3.83 7.51 -3.32
C GLU A 41 4.44 6.12 -3.16
N MET A 42 5.17 5.94 -2.05
CA MET A 42 5.80 4.68 -1.70
C MET A 42 4.80 3.78 -0.98
N CYS A 43 4.74 2.53 -1.40
CA CYS A 43 3.86 1.54 -0.84
C CYS A 43 4.58 0.20 -0.62
N ARG A 44 3.91 -0.68 0.09
CA ARG A 44 4.35 -2.04 0.38
C ARG A 44 3.29 -3.04 -0.06
N ILE A 45 3.71 -4.03 -0.83
CA ILE A 45 2.92 -5.19 -1.22
C ILE A 45 3.22 -6.31 -0.22
N TYR A 46 2.18 -6.96 0.28
CA TYR A 46 2.24 -8.09 1.20
C TYR A 46 1.80 -9.35 0.45
N PRO A 47 2.75 -10.18 -0.03
CA PRO A 47 2.49 -11.51 -0.56
C PRO A 47 1.73 -12.37 0.46
N ASN A 48 0.93 -13.32 -0.05
CA ASN A 48 0.20 -14.23 0.83
C ASN A 48 1.15 -15.25 1.47
N GLY A 49 0.98 -15.53 2.77
CA GLY A 49 1.74 -16.58 3.45
C GLY A 49 3.19 -16.24 3.83
N ASN A 50 3.64 -14.99 3.61
CA ASN A 50 4.99 -14.56 3.94
C ASN A 50 4.97 -13.27 4.80
N ASN A 51 5.96 -13.13 5.70
CA ASN A 51 6.21 -11.90 6.46
C ASN A 51 7.07 -10.88 5.69
N ARG A 52 7.59 -11.25 4.52
CA ARG A 52 8.36 -10.34 3.66
C ARG A 52 7.42 -9.41 2.91
N THR A 53 7.73 -8.13 2.91
CA THR A 53 7.04 -7.10 2.12
C THR A 53 7.91 -6.67 0.95
N ILE A 54 7.29 -6.38 -0.19
CA ILE A 54 7.97 -5.81 -1.35
C ILE A 54 7.63 -4.33 -1.41
N GLY A 55 8.65 -3.47 -1.43
CA GLY A 55 8.45 -2.04 -1.66
C GLY A 55 8.04 -1.78 -3.10
N ALA A 56 7.18 -0.80 -3.34
CA ALA A 56 6.78 -0.37 -4.67
C ALA A 56 6.44 1.12 -4.69
N GLU A 57 6.50 1.72 -5.87
CA GLU A 57 6.10 3.12 -6.10
C GLU A 57 4.92 3.19 -7.04
N VAL A 58 4.03 4.14 -6.77
CA VAL A 58 2.90 4.44 -7.64
C VAL A 58 3.40 5.21 -8.85
N VAL A 59 3.44 4.56 -10.01
CA VAL A 59 3.96 5.13 -11.25
C VAL A 59 2.88 5.69 -12.16
N GLY A 60 1.61 5.46 -11.83
CA GLY A 60 0.49 5.99 -12.58
C GLY A 60 -0.83 5.33 -12.22
N PHE A 61 -1.84 5.65 -13.02
CA PHE A 61 -3.19 5.10 -12.90
C PHE A 61 -3.70 4.72 -14.27
N ARG A 62 -4.48 3.65 -14.35
CA ARG A 62 -5.18 3.24 -15.56
C ARG A 62 -6.56 2.76 -15.17
N GLU A 63 -7.60 3.34 -15.78
CA GLU A 63 -8.99 3.15 -15.36
C GLU A 63 -9.15 3.47 -13.86
N GLU A 64 -9.71 2.55 -13.07
CA GLU A 64 -9.89 2.68 -11.62
C GLU A 64 -8.79 1.95 -10.81
N LYS A 65 -7.63 1.71 -11.44
CA LYS A 65 -6.50 0.98 -10.83
C LYS A 65 -5.25 1.84 -10.71
N VAL A 66 -4.53 1.61 -9.61
CA VAL A 66 -3.19 2.12 -9.37
C VAL A 66 -2.18 1.19 -10.04
N LEU A 67 -1.19 1.78 -10.69
CA LEU A 67 -0.07 1.08 -11.29
C LEU A 67 1.14 1.23 -10.38
N LEU A 68 1.74 0.10 -10.01
CA LEU A 68 2.85 0.03 -9.08
C LEU A 68 4.09 -0.55 -9.76
N MET A 69 5.24 0.05 -9.49
CA MET A 69 6.56 -0.48 -9.85
C MET A 69 7.26 -1.00 -8.60
N PRO A 70 7.39 -2.32 -8.43
CA PRO A 70 8.06 -2.95 -7.30
C PRO A 70 9.59 -2.84 -7.36
N PHE A 71 10.21 -2.75 -6.19
CA PHE A 71 11.67 -2.70 -6.01
C PHE A 71 12.27 -4.06 -5.68
N GLY A 72 11.91 -5.09 -6.44
CA GLY A 72 12.42 -6.44 -6.21
C GLY A 72 11.60 -7.51 -6.91
N ASN A 73 11.92 -8.77 -6.58
CA ASN A 73 11.23 -9.93 -7.12
C ASN A 73 9.78 -9.99 -6.62
N LEU A 74 8.89 -10.39 -7.51
CA LEU A 74 7.46 -10.54 -7.27
C LEU A 74 7.07 -11.96 -6.84
N ASP A 75 8.00 -12.67 -6.22
CA ASP A 75 7.76 -14.03 -5.72
C ASP A 75 6.55 -14.00 -4.77
N ASP A 76 5.60 -14.92 -5.00
CA ASP A 76 4.35 -15.05 -4.26
C ASP A 76 3.38 -13.85 -4.33
N VAL A 77 3.63 -12.88 -5.22
CA VAL A 77 2.69 -11.78 -5.50
C VAL A 77 1.66 -12.20 -6.52
N GLY A 78 0.40 -12.09 -6.15
CA GLY A 78 -0.72 -12.37 -7.03
C GLY A 78 -1.98 -11.59 -6.64
N PRO A 79 -3.07 -11.78 -7.41
CA PRO A 79 -4.35 -11.16 -7.11
C PRO A 79 -4.77 -11.40 -5.66
N GLY A 80 -5.17 -10.33 -4.99
CA GLY A 80 -5.58 -10.35 -3.60
C GLY A 80 -4.53 -10.05 -2.55
N CYS A 81 -3.25 -9.94 -2.93
CA CYS A 81 -2.22 -9.43 -2.04
C CYS A 81 -2.55 -8.01 -1.56
N ARG A 82 -2.19 -7.69 -0.32
CA ARG A 82 -2.51 -6.40 0.30
C ARG A 82 -1.49 -5.34 -0.09
N ILE A 83 -1.93 -4.11 -0.27
CA ILE A 83 -1.10 -2.94 -0.58
C ILE A 83 -1.27 -1.91 0.54
N LEU A 84 -0.18 -1.44 1.15
CA LEU A 84 -0.21 -0.45 2.22
C LEU A 84 0.68 0.75 1.87
N SER A 85 0.20 1.98 2.09
CA SER A 85 1.06 3.18 1.97
C SER A 85 2.01 3.20 3.15
N THR A 86 3.27 3.56 2.92
CA THR A 86 4.23 3.79 4.00
C THR A 86 4.18 5.24 4.44
#